data_AF-A0A7S7ZNC7-F1
#
_entry.id   AF-A0A7S7ZNC7-F1
#
_cell.length_a   1.000
_cell.length_b   1.000
_cell.length_c   1.000
_cell.angle_alpha   90.00
_cell.angle_beta   90.00
_cell.angle_gamma   90.00
#
_symmetry.space_group_name_H-M   'P 1'
#
loop_
_entity.id
_entity.type
_entity.pdbx_description
1 polymer ?
#
loop_
_entity_poly.entity_id
_entity_poly.type
_entity_poly.pdbx_seq_one_letter_code
_entity_poly.pdbx_strand_id
1 'polypeptide(L)'
;MKPNHGWRHLFKSVARHVKMDREVEGFITGHRPKDSNAGNDYGDCWIETIAAEIEKYPRYDIAALDHPPVPHKRRGRTNFDVAIAKVAKEGRKAARASRNSGAG
;
A
#
# COMPACT_ATOMS: atom_id res chain seq x y z
N MET A 1 4.07 6.98 -10.03
CA MET A 1 2.70 6.64 -9.60
C MET A 1 2.71 5.19 -9.13
N LYS A 2 2.58 4.91 -7.83
CA LYS A 2 2.48 3.52 -7.34
C LYS A 2 1.06 3.01 -7.67
N PRO A 3 0.88 1.75 -8.10
CA PRO A 3 -0.39 1.23 -8.63
C PRO A 3 -1.59 1.24 -7.67
N ASN A 4 -1.41 1.66 -6.41
CA ASN A 4 -2.48 1.81 -5.41
C ASN A 4 -2.81 3.26 -5.03
N HIS A 5 -2.12 4.25 -5.61
CA HIS A 5 -2.24 5.64 -5.15
C HIS A 5 -3.57 6.29 -5.57
N GLY A 6 -4.10 5.89 -6.73
CA GLY A 6 -5.39 6.39 -7.23
C GLY A 6 -6.53 6.12 -6.26
N TRP A 7 -6.63 4.88 -5.75
CA TRP A 7 -7.64 4.50 -4.76
C TRP A 7 -7.49 5.25 -3.44
N ARG A 8 -6.26 5.47 -2.96
CA ARG A 8 -6.03 6.26 -1.76
C ARG A 8 -6.47 7.72 -1.93
N HIS A 9 -6.22 8.32 -3.09
CA HIS A 9 -6.69 9.66 -3.39
C HIS A 9 -8.21 9.73 -3.52
N LEU A 10 -8.82 8.74 -4.20
CA LEU A 10 -10.27 8.64 -4.29
C LEU A 10 -10.91 8.55 -2.91
N PHE A 11 -10.38 7.69 -2.03
CA PHE A 11 -10.82 7.58 -0.65
C PHE A 11 -10.82 8.95 0.05
N LYS A 12 -9.70 9.69 0.00
CA LYS A 12 -9.61 11.02 0.62
C LYS A 12 -10.58 12.04 0.02
N SER A 13 -10.82 11.99 -1.28
CA SER A 13 -11.79 12.88 -1.93
C SER A 13 -13.22 12.58 -1.46
N VAL A 14 -13.59 11.31 -1.37
CA VAL A 14 -14.91 10.88 -0.89
C VAL A 14 -15.08 11.18 0.60
N ALA A 15 -14.06 10.96 1.44
CA ALA A 15 -14.06 11.31 2.86
C ALA A 15 -14.47 12.78 3.06
N ARG A 16 -13.88 13.69 2.27
CA ARG A 16 -14.22 15.13 2.31
C ARG A 16 -15.65 15.40 1.86
N HIS A 17 -16.12 14.68 0.85
CA HIS A 17 -17.48 14.82 0.33
C HIS A 17 -18.54 14.39 1.35
N VAL A 18 -18.33 13.25 2.03
CA VAL A 18 -19.23 12.73 3.07
C VAL A 18 -19.03 13.38 4.45
N LYS A 19 -18.14 14.38 4.52
CA LYS A 19 -17.77 15.10 5.75
C LYS A 19 -17.28 14.17 6.87
N MET A 20 -16.54 13.12 6.50
CA MET A 20 -15.85 12.26 7.46
C MET A 20 -14.84 13.09 8.25
N ASP A 21 -14.77 12.84 9.55
CA ASP A 21 -13.81 13.50 10.42
C ASP A 21 -12.37 13.22 9.97
N ARG A 22 -11.51 14.25 10.03
CA ARG A 22 -10.16 14.19 9.50
C ARG A 22 -9.22 13.33 10.34
N GLU A 23 -9.51 13.15 11.63
CA GLU A 23 -8.81 12.21 12.50
C GLU A 23 -9.18 10.79 12.12
N VAL A 24 -10.47 10.50 11.90
CA VAL A 24 -10.94 9.18 11.44
C VAL A 24 -10.33 8.81 10.08
N GLU A 25 -10.31 9.75 9.12
CA GLU A 25 -9.63 9.58 7.82
C GLU A 25 -8.13 9.24 8.02
N GLY A 26 -7.49 9.93 8.96
CA GLY A 26 -6.09 9.71 9.35
C GLY A 26 -5.85 8.32 9.92
N PHE A 27 -6.71 7.87 10.84
CA PHE A 27 -6.69 6.54 11.43
C PHE A 27 -6.85 5.44 10.36
N ILE A 28 -7.85 5.53 9.49
CA ILE A 28 -8.09 4.53 8.44
C ILE A 28 -6.93 4.45 7.45
N THR A 29 -6.35 5.60 7.06
CA THR A 29 -5.28 5.64 6.05
C THR A 29 -3.86 5.53 6.63
N GLY A 30 -3.73 5.40 7.95
CA GLY A 30 -2.44 5.41 8.66
C GLY A 30 -1.64 6.70 8.42
N HIS A 31 -2.33 7.82 8.25
CA HIS A 31 -1.72 9.10 7.88
C HIS A 31 -1.96 10.16 8.95
N ARG A 32 -0.89 10.52 9.65
CA ARG A 32 -0.89 11.64 10.60
C ARG A 32 -0.76 12.97 9.83
N PRO A 33 -1.64 13.96 10.04
CA PRO A 33 -1.44 15.31 9.51
C PRO A 33 -0.04 15.85 9.84
N LYS A 34 0.58 16.63 8.94
CA LYS A 34 1.93 17.19 9.17
C LYS A 34 2.00 18.07 10.43
N ASP A 35 0.88 18.68 10.79
CA ASP A 35 0.76 19.63 11.91
C ASP A 35 0.01 19.03 13.11
N SER A 36 0.12 17.71 13.29
CA SER A 36 -0.55 17.03 14.41
C SER A 36 0.15 17.35 15.72
N ASN A 37 -0.59 17.92 16.68
CA ASN A 37 -0.12 18.07 18.05
C ASN A 37 -0.28 16.75 18.82
N ALA A 38 0.32 16.67 20.02
CA ALA A 38 0.10 15.54 20.96
C ALA A 38 -1.39 15.32 21.29
N GLY A 39 -2.23 16.35 21.10
CA GLY A 39 -3.69 16.30 21.14
C GLY A 39 -4.30 15.21 20.24
N ASN A 40 -3.74 15.00 19.05
CA ASN A 40 -4.21 14.01 18.07
C ASN A 40 -3.78 12.57 18.39
N ASP A 41 -2.94 12.37 19.41
CA ASP A 41 -2.56 11.04 19.90
C ASP A 41 -3.48 10.58 21.04
N TYR A 42 -4.43 11.42 21.49
CA TYR A 42 -5.39 11.04 22.53
C TYR A 42 -6.61 10.34 21.92
N GLY A 43 -6.80 9.10 22.35
CA GLY A 43 -7.98 8.30 22.08
C GLY A 43 -7.81 7.38 20.87
N ASP A 44 -8.02 6.09 21.08
CA ASP A 44 -8.31 5.20 19.97
C ASP A 44 -9.59 5.68 19.29
N CYS A 45 -9.59 5.73 17.96
CA CYS A 45 -10.85 5.86 17.25
C CYS A 45 -11.61 4.54 17.40
N TRP A 46 -12.72 4.58 18.13
CA TRP A 46 -13.58 3.42 18.35
C TRP A 46 -13.94 2.76 17.02
N ILE A 47 -13.86 1.43 16.95
CA ILE A 47 -14.15 0.65 15.74
C ILE A 47 -15.55 0.97 15.22
N GLU A 48 -16.51 1.20 16.12
CA GLU A 48 -17.88 1.61 15.79
C GLU A 48 -17.93 2.95 15.06
N THR A 49 -17.17 3.95 15.50
CA THR A 49 -17.05 5.25 14.82
C THR A 49 -16.47 5.09 13.43
N ILE A 50 -15.39 4.30 13.29
CA ILE A 50 -14.78 4.00 11.98
C ILE A 50 -15.80 3.31 11.06
N ALA A 51 -16.53 2.33 11.57
CA ALA A 51 -17.52 1.57 10.81
C ALA A 51 -18.66 2.47 10.31
N ALA A 52 -19.21 3.32 11.18
CA ALA A 52 -20.26 4.27 10.83
C ALA A 52 -19.81 5.28 9.76
N GLU A 53 -18.57 5.75 9.83
CA GLU A 53 -18.01 6.65 8.82
C GLU A 53 -17.75 5.95 7.48
N ILE A 54 -17.29 4.69 7.49
CA ILE A 54 -17.13 3.88 6.28
C ILE A 54 -18.48 3.60 5.62
N GLU A 55 -19.55 3.42 6.39
CA GLU A 55 -20.88 3.15 5.86
C GLU A 55 -21.45 4.28 5.01
N LYS A 56 -20.99 5.52 5.23
CA LYS A 56 -21.36 6.68 4.40
C LYS A 56 -20.83 6.61 2.96
N TYR A 57 -19.86 5.75 2.68
CA TYR A 57 -19.27 5.66 1.35
C TYR A 57 -20.24 5.07 0.33
N PRO A 58 -20.18 5.53 -0.93
CA PRO A 58 -20.95 4.91 -1.99
C PRO A 58 -20.53 3.45 -2.16
N ARG A 59 -21.51 2.58 -2.37
CA ARG A 59 -21.26 1.20 -2.79
C ARG A 59 -20.97 1.22 -4.29
N TYR A 60 -19.76 0.83 -4.67
CA TYR A 60 -19.37 0.76 -6.06
C TYR A 60 -19.86 -0.56 -6.64
N ASP A 61 -20.81 -0.48 -7.56
CA ASP A 61 -21.17 -1.60 -8.40
C ASP A 61 -20.13 -1.70 -9.53
N ILE A 62 -19.33 -2.76 -9.49
CA ILE A 62 -18.22 -2.97 -10.43
C ILE A 62 -18.53 -4.26 -11.18
N ALA A 63 -19.00 -4.13 -12.42
CA ALA A 63 -19.35 -5.28 -13.26
C ALA A 63 -18.21 -6.31 -13.41
N ALA A 64 -16.95 -5.88 -13.28
CA ALA A 64 -15.79 -6.76 -13.28
C ALA A 64 -15.68 -7.66 -12.02
N LEU A 65 -16.51 -7.46 -10.99
CA LEU A 65 -16.61 -8.32 -9.81
C LEU A 65 -17.79 -9.30 -9.90
N ASP A 66 -18.67 -9.18 -10.89
CA ASP A 66 -19.85 -10.04 -11.06
C ASP A 66 -19.51 -11.43 -11.56
N HIS A 67 -18.30 -11.62 -12.12
CA HIS A 67 -17.81 -12.92 -12.54
C HIS A 67 -16.89 -13.51 -11.46
N PRO A 68 -16.85 -14.85 -11.31
CA PRO A 68 -15.94 -15.48 -10.36
C PRO A 68 -14.51 -15.01 -10.65
N PRO A 69 -13.75 -14.61 -9.61
CA PRO A 69 -12.42 -14.05 -9.82
C PRO A 69 -11.58 -15.05 -10.59
N VAL A 70 -10.96 -14.58 -11.68
CA VAL A 70 -10.00 -15.40 -12.44
C VAL A 70 -8.99 -15.95 -11.44
N PRO A 71 -8.75 -17.28 -11.39
CA PRO A 71 -7.79 -17.85 -10.46
C PRO A 71 -6.48 -17.07 -10.55
N HIS A 72 -6.13 -16.39 -9.46
CA HIS A 72 -4.92 -15.60 -9.42
C HIS A 72 -3.74 -16.58 -9.53
N LYS A 73 -3.22 -16.78 -10.75
CA LYS A 73 -2.04 -17.59 -11.01
C LYS A 73 -0.83 -16.87 -10.41
N ARG A 74 -0.57 -17.11 -9.13
CA ARG A 74 0.73 -16.76 -8.54
C ARG A 74 1.75 -17.64 -9.26
N ARG A 75 2.49 -17.08 -10.23
CA ARG A 75 3.69 -17.73 -10.74
C ARG A 75 4.69 -17.76 -9.58
N GLY A 76 4.71 -18.88 -8.86
CA GLY A 76 5.78 -19.15 -7.90
C GLY A 76 7.11 -19.07 -8.62
N ARG A 77 8.13 -18.52 -7.94
CA ARG A 77 9.49 -18.54 -8.48
C ARG A 77 9.92 -19.99 -8.62
N THR A 78 10.27 -20.41 -9.83
CA THR A 78 10.75 -21.78 -10.08
C THR A 78 12.21 -21.92 -9.66
N ASN A 79 12.68 -23.16 -9.50
CA ASN A 79 14.09 -23.43 -9.23
C ASN A 79 15.02 -22.85 -10.31
N PHE A 80 14.55 -22.80 -11.57
CA PHE A 80 15.26 -22.15 -12.67
C PHE A 80 15.41 -20.64 -12.46
N ASP A 81 14.33 -19.96 -12.08
CA ASP A 81 14.35 -18.53 -11.78
C ASP A 81 15.27 -18.22 -10.57
N VAL A 82 15.32 -19.12 -9.56
CA VAL A 82 16.25 -19.01 -8.42
C VAL A 82 17.70 -19.19 -8.87
N ALA A 83 17.98 -20.16 -9.73
CA ALA A 83 19.33 -20.42 -10.25
C ALA A 83 19.86 -19.22 -11.05
N ILE A 84 19.05 -18.65 -11.96
CA ILE A 84 19.41 -17.43 -12.69
C ILE A 84 19.69 -16.27 -11.74
N ALA A 85 18.82 -16.06 -10.74
CA ALA A 85 19.01 -14.98 -9.77
C ALA A 85 20.31 -15.14 -8.95
N LYS A 86 20.70 -16.38 -8.64
CA LYS A 86 21.95 -16.70 -7.94
C LYS A 86 23.18 -16.38 -8.79
N VAL A 87 23.19 -16.81 -10.05
CA VAL A 87 24.27 -16.49 -11.02
C VAL A 87 24.41 -14.97 -11.18
N ALA A 88 23.29 -14.26 -11.35
CA ALA A 88 23.31 -12.80 -11.45
C ALA A 88 23.84 -12.14 -10.17
N LYS A 89 23.55 -12.70 -8.98
CA LYS A 89 24.07 -12.20 -7.70
C LYS A 89 25.57 -12.42 -7.58
N GLU A 90 26.08 -13.56 -8.02
CA GLU A 90 27.50 -13.89 -8.03
C GLU A 90 28.27 -12.95 -8.99
N GLY A 91 27.74 -12.72 -10.19
CA GLY A 91 28.30 -11.75 -11.13
C GLY A 91 28.38 -10.33 -10.56
N ARG A 92 27.30 -9.86 -9.89
CA ARG A 92 27.31 -8.56 -9.19
C ARG A 92 28.33 -8.50 -8.07
N LYS A 93 28.51 -9.58 -7.31
CA LYS A 93 29.52 -9.67 -6.23
C LYS A 93 30.94 -9.60 -6.80
N ALA A 94 31.22 -10.33 -7.88
CA ALA A 94 32.51 -10.31 -8.57
C ALA A 94 32.83 -8.91 -9.13
N ALA A 95 31.87 -8.27 -9.81
CA ALA A 95 32.03 -6.91 -10.33
C ALA A 95 32.17 -5.84 -9.23
N ARG A 96 31.67 -6.09 -8.01
CA ARG A 96 31.89 -5.21 -6.85
C ARG A 96 33.29 -5.41 -6.27
N ALA A 97 33.75 -6.66 -6.20
CA ALA A 97 35.10 -6.98 -5.71
C ALA A 97 36.18 -6.37 -6.63
N SER A 98 36.03 -6.50 -7.95
CA SER A 98 36.98 -5.93 -8.92
C SER A 98 37.08 -4.40 -8.86
N ARG A 99 35.95 -3.72 -8.62
CA ARG A 99 35.92 -2.25 -8.42
C ARG A 99 36.61 -1.80 -7.13
N ASN A 100 36.53 -2.60 -6.07
CA ASN A 100 37.20 -2.29 -4.80
C ASN A 100 38.71 -2.58 -4.84
N SER A 101 39.17 -3.50 -5.69
CA SER A 101 40.60 -3.83 -5.83
C SER A 101 41.36 -2.94 -6.82
N GLY A 102 40.68 -2.11 -7.61
CA GLY A 102 41.28 -1.18 -8.57
C GLY A 102 41.40 0.27 -8.09
N ALA A 103 41.18 0.52 -6.80
CA ALA A 103 41.22 1.85 -6.18
C ALA A 103 42.42 2.02 -5.23
N GLY A 104 43.54 1.35 -5.53
CA GLY A 104 44.82 1.46 -4.84
C GLY A 104 45.89 2.04 -5.76
#